data_AF-Q3STX6-F1
#
_entry.id   AF-Q3STX6-F1
#
_cell.length_a   1.000
_cell.length_b   1.000
_cell.length_c   1.000
_cell.angle_alpha   90.00
_cell.angle_beta   90.00
_cell.angle_gamma   90.00
#
_symmetry.space_group_name_H-M   'P 1'
#
loop_
_entity.id
_entity.type
_entity.pdbx_description
1 polymer ?
#
loop_
_entity_poly.entity_id
_entity_poly.type
_entity_poly.pdbx_seq_one_letter_code
_entity_poly.pdbx_strand_id
1 'polypeptide(L)'
;MNRSHGTRDLRAARAREIIREADIPTLRTALRDSSQYVIMADEEDRELGAELARLQQEHRDLDAAIDALHQSPAPDLLRLQRLKKRKLQLRDRISFIEDQITPDIIA
;
A
#
# COMPACT_ATOMS: atom_id res chain seq x y z
N MET A 1 -32.04 -36.25 26.69
CA MET A 1 -30.73 -36.88 26.91
C MET A 1 -29.99 -36.92 25.57
N ASN A 2 -29.14 -35.95 25.22
CA ASN A 2 -27.73 -35.77 25.61
C ASN A 2 -26.75 -36.75 24.91
N ARG A 3 -25.98 -36.21 23.94
CA ARG A 3 -24.51 -36.26 23.75
C ARG A 3 -24.12 -36.35 22.26
N SER A 4 -23.70 -35.25 21.63
CA SER A 4 -22.31 -34.76 21.46
C SER A 4 -21.64 -35.35 20.19
N HIS A 5 -21.59 -34.62 19.08
CA HIS A 5 -20.52 -33.68 18.67
C HIS A 5 -19.12 -34.29 18.63
N GLY A 6 -18.46 -34.25 17.46
CA GLY A 6 -17.00 -34.38 17.47
C GLY A 6 -16.25 -34.72 16.19
N THR A 7 -16.75 -34.43 14.97
CA THR A 7 -15.86 -34.32 13.81
C THR A 7 -15.38 -32.87 13.72
N ARG A 8 -14.33 -32.53 14.48
CA ARG A 8 -13.67 -31.23 14.36
C ARG A 8 -12.16 -31.43 14.33
N ASP A 9 -11.66 -31.45 13.09
CA ASP A 9 -10.45 -30.77 12.68
C ASP A 9 -9.20 -30.99 13.54
N LEU A 10 -8.59 -32.16 13.35
CA LEU A 10 -7.19 -32.43 13.76
C LEU A 10 -6.15 -31.56 13.00
N ARG A 11 -6.54 -30.56 12.20
CA ARG A 11 -5.60 -29.65 11.53
C ARG A 11 -5.24 -28.40 12.34
N ALA A 12 -5.98 -28.08 13.41
CA ALA A 12 -5.72 -26.89 14.23
C ALA A 12 -4.62 -27.08 15.31
N ALA A 13 -4.19 -28.31 15.57
CA ALA A 13 -3.30 -28.62 16.69
C ALA A 13 -1.81 -28.28 16.44
N ARG A 14 -1.38 -28.06 15.19
CA ARG A 14 0.05 -27.96 14.84
C ARG A 14 0.59 -26.54 14.68
N ALA A 15 -0.21 -25.52 14.93
CA ALA A 15 0.23 -24.11 14.85
C ALA A 15 0.70 -23.54 16.20
N ARG A 16 0.58 -24.29 17.30
CA ARG A 16 0.89 -23.79 18.66
C ARG A 16 2.27 -24.16 19.19
N GLU A 17 3.05 -24.95 18.46
CA GLU A 17 4.29 -25.57 18.99
C GLU A 17 5.60 -24.92 18.51
N ILE A 18 5.53 -23.73 17.90
CA ILE A 18 6.74 -22.98 17.46
C ILE A 18 7.17 -21.93 18.52
N ILE A 19 6.41 -21.72 19.60
CA ILE A 19 6.72 -20.73 20.65
C ILE A 19 7.34 -21.38 21.90
N ARG A 20 8.25 -22.36 21.76
CA ARG A 20 8.80 -23.07 22.92
C ARG A 20 10.33 -23.19 23.03
N GLU A 21 11.13 -22.60 22.15
CA GLU A 21 12.57 -22.97 22.16
C GLU A 21 13.59 -21.86 21.84
N ALA A 22 13.28 -20.60 22.15
CA ALA A 22 14.34 -19.59 22.21
C ALA A 22 14.14 -18.65 23.40
N ASP A 23 15.10 -18.78 24.31
CA ASP A 23 15.53 -17.84 25.35
C ASP A 23 15.34 -16.36 24.96
N ILE A 24 14.77 -15.55 25.86
CA ILE A 24 15.16 -14.16 26.21
C ILE A 24 14.10 -13.53 27.15
N PRO A 25 14.49 -13.05 28.35
CA PRO A 25 13.62 -12.46 29.37
C PRO A 25 13.20 -11.00 29.05
N THR A 26 12.52 -10.75 27.92
CA THR A 26 12.13 -9.37 27.48
C THR A 26 10.65 -9.23 27.09
N LEU A 27 9.80 -10.22 27.40
CA LEU A 27 8.38 -10.19 27.00
C LEU A 27 7.50 -9.21 27.80
N ARG A 28 8.03 -8.55 28.84
CA ARG A 28 7.33 -7.43 29.52
C ARG A 28 7.55 -6.08 28.82
N THR A 29 8.58 -5.98 27.97
CA THR A 29 8.86 -4.78 27.16
C THR A 29 8.30 -4.94 25.74
N ALA A 30 8.33 -6.15 25.18
CA ALA A 30 7.85 -6.42 23.81
C ALA A 30 6.32 -6.31 23.63
N LEU A 31 5.51 -6.49 24.69
CA LEU A 31 4.05 -6.31 24.62
C LEU A 31 3.61 -4.84 24.68
N ARG A 32 4.53 -3.91 24.97
CA ARG A 32 4.30 -2.48 24.76
C ARG A 32 4.60 -2.08 23.30
N ASP A 33 5.51 -2.79 22.63
CA ASP A 33 5.89 -2.57 21.23
C ASP A 33 4.92 -3.18 20.21
N SER A 34 4.24 -4.29 20.52
CA SER A 34 3.29 -4.88 19.55
C SER A 34 2.12 -3.94 19.21
N SER A 35 1.67 -3.13 20.16
CA SER A 35 0.68 -2.07 19.92
C SER A 35 1.28 -0.87 19.17
N GLN A 36 2.60 -0.65 19.28
CA GLN A 36 3.30 0.44 18.61
C GLN A 36 3.60 0.08 17.14
N TYR A 37 3.92 -1.19 16.85
CA TYR A 37 4.15 -1.69 15.49
C TYR A 37 2.90 -1.61 14.61
N VAL A 38 1.72 -1.95 15.14
CA VAL A 38 0.44 -1.86 14.40
C VAL A 38 0.07 -0.39 14.13
N ILE A 39 0.27 0.51 15.09
CA ILE A 39 -0.03 1.95 14.92
C ILE A 39 0.92 2.61 13.91
N MET A 40 2.20 2.19 13.84
CA MET A 40 3.15 2.72 12.85
C MET A 40 2.84 2.24 11.43
N ALA A 41 2.43 0.98 11.25
CA ALA A 41 1.99 0.47 9.94
C ALA A 41 0.74 1.20 9.44
N ASP A 42 -0.25 1.42 10.32
CA ASP A 42 -1.46 2.18 9.97
C ASP A 42 -1.16 3.65 9.60
N GLU A 43 -0.14 4.25 10.21
CA GLU A 43 0.25 5.64 9.90
C GLU A 43 1.05 5.72 8.58
N GLU A 44 1.97 4.79 8.35
CA GLU A 44 2.73 4.70 7.09
C GLU A 44 1.81 4.45 5.89
N ASP A 45 0.81 3.57 6.04
CA ASP A 45 -0.22 3.34 5.00
C ASP A 45 -1.08 4.59 4.74
N ARG A 46 -1.41 5.36 5.80
CA ARG A 46 -2.14 6.63 5.66
C ARG A 46 -1.32 7.69 4.96
N GLU A 47 -0.04 7.81 5.30
CA GLU A 47 0.90 8.74 4.65
C GLU A 47 1.06 8.41 3.17
N LEU A 48 1.25 7.12 2.84
CA LEU A 48 1.30 6.64 1.46
C LEU A 48 -0.01 6.91 0.72
N GLY A 49 -1.16 6.69 1.37
CA GLY A 49 -2.48 7.00 0.79
C GLY A 49 -2.69 8.49 0.52
N ALA A 50 -2.22 9.36 1.41
CA ALA A 50 -2.27 10.82 1.21
C ALA A 50 -1.37 11.26 0.05
N GLU A 51 -0.15 10.72 -0.03
CA GLU A 51 0.76 11.00 -1.14
C GLU A 51 0.21 10.46 -2.47
N LEU A 52 -0.39 9.27 -2.47
CA LEU A 52 -1.06 8.71 -3.65
C LEU A 52 -2.16 9.64 -4.16
N ALA A 53 -3.05 10.11 -3.27
CA ALA A 53 -4.11 11.04 -3.64
C ALA A 53 -3.56 12.35 -4.23
N ARG A 54 -2.48 12.86 -3.66
CA ARG A 54 -1.79 14.06 -4.16
C ARG A 54 -1.21 13.83 -5.56
N LEU A 55 -0.49 12.73 -5.78
CA LEU A 55 0.10 12.40 -7.08
C LEU A 55 -0.97 12.17 -8.14
N GLN A 56 -2.07 11.49 -7.79
CA GLN A 56 -3.21 11.30 -8.69
C GLN A 56 -3.88 12.63 -9.06
N GLN A 57 -3.94 13.59 -8.15
CA GLN A 57 -4.43 14.93 -8.46
C GLN A 57 -3.47 15.67 -9.41
N GLU A 58 -2.16 15.67 -9.11
CA GLU A 58 -1.16 16.30 -9.99
C GLU A 58 -1.16 15.67 -11.40
N HIS A 59 -1.32 14.35 -11.48
CA HIS A 59 -1.44 13.64 -12.76
C HIS A 59 -2.68 14.10 -13.55
N ARG A 60 -3.83 14.27 -12.90
CA ARG A 60 -5.06 14.80 -13.53
C ARG A 60 -4.88 16.25 -14.00
N ASP A 61 -4.21 17.07 -13.22
CA ASP A 61 -3.92 18.47 -13.58
C ASP A 61 -2.98 18.55 -14.79
N LEU A 62 -1.97 17.66 -14.86
CA LEU A 62 -1.10 17.55 -16.04
C LEU A 62 -1.88 17.12 -17.29
N ASP A 63 -2.87 16.26 -17.16
CA ASP A 63 -3.74 15.87 -18.28
C ASP A 63 -4.54 17.04 -18.81
N ALA A 64 -5.20 17.79 -17.92
CA ALA A 64 -5.92 19.00 -18.32
C ALA A 64 -4.99 20.02 -19.01
N ALA A 65 -3.75 20.17 -18.51
CA ALA A 65 -2.76 21.06 -19.13
C ALA A 65 -2.29 20.58 -20.51
N ILE A 66 -2.14 19.26 -20.70
CA ILE A 66 -1.81 18.64 -22.00
C ILE A 66 -2.94 18.87 -23.00
N ASP A 67 -4.19 18.65 -22.58
CA ASP A 67 -5.37 18.82 -23.43
C ASP A 67 -5.56 20.29 -23.84
N ALA A 68 -5.40 21.22 -22.89
CA ALA A 68 -5.43 22.65 -23.19
C ALA A 68 -4.34 23.06 -24.20
N LEU A 69 -3.14 22.49 -24.08
CA LEU A 69 -2.04 22.77 -25.01
C LEU A 69 -2.29 22.16 -26.40
N HIS A 70 -2.94 20.99 -26.48
CA HIS A 70 -3.37 20.38 -27.74
C HIS A 70 -4.45 21.21 -28.46
N GLN A 71 -5.35 21.86 -27.72
CA GLN A 71 -6.40 22.72 -28.29
C GLN A 71 -5.88 24.08 -28.76
N SER A 72 -4.64 24.43 -28.43
CA SER A 72 -4.01 25.67 -28.90
C SER A 72 -3.78 25.63 -30.42
N PRO A 73 -4.04 26.72 -31.16
CA PRO A 73 -3.83 26.79 -32.61
C PRO A 73 -2.35 26.62 -33.03
N ALA A 74 -1.42 26.82 -32.10
CA ALA A 74 0.01 26.52 -32.29
C ALA A 74 0.52 25.78 -31.05
N PRO A 75 0.45 24.43 -31.01
CA PRO A 75 0.91 23.66 -29.87
C PRO A 75 2.44 23.69 -29.77
N ASP A 76 2.95 24.09 -28.61
CA ASP A 76 4.38 23.98 -28.31
C ASP A 76 4.74 22.52 -28.07
N LEU A 77 5.28 21.87 -29.11
CA LEU A 77 5.64 20.46 -29.11
C LEU A 77 6.70 20.12 -28.04
N LEU A 78 7.63 21.02 -27.75
CA LEU A 78 8.65 20.80 -26.73
C LEU A 78 8.02 20.82 -25.33
N ARG A 79 7.14 21.78 -25.08
CA ARG A 79 6.37 21.84 -23.84
C ARG A 79 5.48 20.61 -23.68
N LEU A 80 4.82 20.19 -24.74
CA LEU A 80 3.99 18.99 -24.75
C LEU A 80 4.80 17.73 -24.41
N GLN A 81 5.98 17.55 -25.02
CA GLN A 81 6.88 16.43 -24.71
C GLN A 81 7.31 16.43 -23.24
N ARG A 82 7.65 17.60 -22.69
CA ARG A 82 8.02 17.74 -21.27
C ARG A 82 6.86 17.38 -20.34
N LEU A 83 5.65 17.85 -20.64
CA LEU A 83 4.45 17.52 -19.87
C LEU A 83 4.14 16.02 -19.92
N LYS A 84 4.19 15.41 -21.10
CA LYS A 84 3.98 13.95 -21.27
C LYS A 84 5.02 13.13 -20.52
N LYS A 85 6.29 13.55 -20.53
CA LYS A 85 7.36 12.89 -19.75
C LYS A 85 7.07 12.97 -18.25
N ARG A 86 6.68 14.15 -17.75
CA ARG A 86 6.33 14.33 -16.33
C ARG A 86 5.10 13.50 -15.95
N LYS A 87 4.08 13.45 -16.81
CA LYS A 87 2.89 12.61 -16.63
C LYS A 87 3.27 11.12 -16.50
N LEU A 88 4.16 10.63 -17.37
CA LEU A 88 4.66 9.26 -17.30
C LEU A 88 5.34 8.96 -15.96
N GLN A 89 6.24 9.86 -15.51
CA GLN A 89 6.93 9.71 -14.23
C GLN A 89 5.97 9.70 -13.04
N LEU A 90 4.93 10.54 -13.05
CA LEU A 90 3.90 10.53 -12.01
C LEU A 90 3.11 9.23 -12.01
N ARG A 91 2.73 8.72 -13.19
CA ARG A 91 2.03 7.43 -13.30
C ARG A 91 2.88 6.29 -12.74
N ASP A 92 4.16 6.24 -13.10
CA ASP A 92 5.07 5.20 -12.60
C ASP A 92 5.24 5.30 -11.06
N ARG A 93 5.25 6.52 -10.50
CA ARG A 93 5.30 6.74 -9.05
C ARG A 93 3.99 6.37 -8.35
N ILE A 94 2.85 6.68 -8.97
CA ILE A 94 1.50 6.29 -8.50
C ILE A 94 1.45 4.77 -8.39
N SER A 95 1.79 4.03 -9.45
CA SER A 95 1.80 2.57 -9.44
C SER A 95 2.73 2.00 -8.36
N PHE A 96 3.93 2.58 -8.19
CA PHE A 96 4.84 2.16 -7.12
C PHE A 96 4.27 2.35 -5.70
N ILE A 97 3.47 3.39 -5.47
CA ILE A 97 2.82 3.61 -4.17
C ILE A 97 1.58 2.72 -4.02
N GLU A 98 0.80 2.54 -5.08
CA GLU A 98 -0.33 1.60 -5.11
C GLU A 98 0.12 0.16 -4.80
N ASP A 99 1.25 -0.28 -5.37
CA ASP A 99 1.85 -1.59 -5.11
C ASP A 99 2.31 -1.76 -3.65
N GLN A 100 2.68 -0.67 -2.96
CA GLN A 100 3.08 -0.70 -1.55
C GLN A 100 1.88 -0.76 -0.60
N ILE A 101 0.81 -0.03 -0.91
CA ILE A 101 -0.42 0.00 -0.09
C ILE A 101 -1.26 -1.26 -0.28
N THR A 102 -1.24 -1.82 -1.50
CA THR A 102 -1.96 -3.05 -1.87
C THR A 102 -0.96 -4.09 -2.36
N PRO A 103 -0.33 -4.87 -1.45
CA PRO A 103 0.67 -5.87 -1.83
C PRO A 103 0.07 -7.12 -2.53
N ASP A 104 -1.12 -7.01 -3.14
CA ASP A 104 -1.78 -8.14 -3.78
C ASP A 104 -2.65 -7.67 -4.97
N ILE A 105 -2.60 -8.45 -6.07
CA ILE A 105 -3.52 -8.48 -7.24
C ILE A 105 -3.17 -7.71 -8.55
N ILE A 106 -1.93 -7.63 -9.05
CA ILE A 106 -1.71 -7.47 -10.52
C ILE A 106 -0.57 -8.37 -11.03
N ALA A 107 -0.96 -9.52 -11.58
CA ALA A 107 -0.22 -10.42 -12.46
C ALA A 107 -0.94 -10.49 -13.81
#